data_AF-A0A0C2CR75-F1
#
_entry.id   AF-A0A0C2CR75-F1
#
_cell.length_a   1.000
_cell.length_b   1.000
_cell.length_c   1.000
_cell.angle_alpha   90.00
_cell.angle_beta   90.00
_cell.angle_gamma   90.00
#
_symmetry.space_group_name_H-M   'P 1'
#
loop_
_entity.id
_entity.type
_entity.pdbx_description
1 polymer ?
#
loop_
_entity_poly.entity_id
_entity_poly.type
_entity_poly.pdbx_seq_one_letter_code
_entity_poly.pdbx_strand_id
1 'polypeptide(L)'
;MQKNGWEISQNSNVAVSHFAQQCAKRMSKSQARAKPTLVAVQEARVHIFNPPQFSASLCELMEMQAERYPQLQLPWIETTLIDLLYESGARRTEGLFR
;
A
#
# COMPACT_ATOMS: atom_id res chain seq x y z
N MET A 1 -20.91 -26.18 -1.22
CA MET A 1 -20.48 -25.39 -2.39
C MET A 1 -19.97 -24.05 -1.91
N GLN A 2 -18.66 -23.85 -1.99
CA GLN A 2 -17.96 -22.62 -1.59
C GLN A 2 -18.35 -21.49 -2.54
N LYS A 3 -18.93 -20.40 -2.00
CA LYS A 3 -19.12 -19.15 -2.73
C LYS A 3 -17.75 -18.49 -2.83
N ASN A 4 -17.14 -18.56 -4.01
CA ASN A 4 -15.85 -17.95 -4.28
C ASN A 4 -15.99 -16.41 -4.18
N GLY A 5 -15.18 -15.80 -3.32
CA GLY A 5 -15.17 -14.36 -3.01
C GLY A 5 -14.63 -13.49 -4.14
N TRP A 6 -15.35 -13.44 -5.26
CA TRP A 6 -15.01 -12.64 -6.44
C TRP A 6 -16.03 -11.53 -6.72
N GLU A 7 -16.65 -10.94 -5.70
CA GLU A 7 -17.22 -9.58 -5.83
C GLU A 7 -16.10 -8.54 -5.70
N ILE A 8 -15.05 -8.64 -6.53
CA ILE A 8 -14.04 -7.59 -6.63
C ILE A 8 -14.63 -6.52 -7.55
N SER A 9 -15.42 -5.62 -6.94
CA SER A 9 -15.71 -4.26 -7.38
C SER A 9 -15.70 -4.03 -8.90
N GLN A 10 -16.69 -4.59 -9.60
CA GLN A 10 -17.00 -4.25 -11.00
C GLN A 10 -17.75 -2.91 -11.11
N ASN A 11 -17.55 -1.98 -10.16
CA ASN A 11 -18.35 -0.75 -10.07
C ASN A 11 -17.54 0.55 -10.00
N SER A 12 -16.28 0.57 -10.42
CA SER A 12 -15.53 1.82 -10.47
C SER A 12 -15.74 2.50 -11.83
N ASN A 13 -16.56 3.54 -11.86
CA ASN A 13 -16.65 4.52 -12.95
C ASN A 13 -15.37 5.36 -13.02
N VAL A 14 -14.22 4.71 -13.17
CA VAL A 14 -12.90 5.33 -13.16
C VAL A 14 -12.38 5.36 -14.59
N ALA A 15 -12.09 6.57 -15.05
CA ALA A 15 -11.64 6.80 -16.41
C ALA A 15 -10.36 6.01 -16.71
N VAL A 16 -10.26 5.46 -17.92
CA VAL A 16 -9.07 4.74 -18.42
C VAL A 16 -7.80 5.58 -18.27
N SER A 17 -7.92 6.90 -18.34
CA SER A 17 -6.82 7.85 -18.10
C SER A 17 -6.17 7.70 -16.73
N HIS A 18 -6.95 7.42 -15.67
CA HIS A 18 -6.43 7.21 -14.32
C HIS A 18 -5.55 5.96 -14.24
N PHE A 19 -6.01 4.87 -14.87
CA PHE A 19 -5.20 3.65 -15.00
C PHE A 19 -3.90 3.92 -15.75
N ALA A 20 -3.97 4.65 -16.87
CA ALA A 20 -2.80 4.98 -17.69
C ALA A 20 -1.76 5.81 -16.92
N GLN A 21 -2.19 6.84 -16.20
CA GLN A 21 -1.31 7.70 -15.38
C GLN A 21 -0.58 6.88 -14.30
N GLN A 22 -1.31 6.01 -13.59
CA GLN A 22 -0.73 5.20 -12.53
C GLN A 22 0.25 4.15 -13.07
N CYS A 23 -0.05 3.52 -14.22
CA CYS A 23 0.86 2.62 -14.91
C CYS A 23 2.15 3.35 -15.34
N ALA A 24 2.04 4.54 -15.91
CA ALA A 24 3.19 5.34 -16.33
C ALA A 24 4.10 5.73 -15.15
N LYS A 25 3.54 6.18 -14.02
CA LYS A 25 4.28 6.50 -12.80
C LYS A 25 5.05 5.30 -12.25
N ARG A 26 4.50 4.08 -12.35
CA ARG A 26 5.14 2.84 -11.90
C ARG A 26 6.22 2.37 -12.86
N MET A 27 5.98 2.47 -14.17
CA MET A 27 6.94 2.10 -15.20
C MET A 27 8.20 2.98 -15.15
N SER A 28 8.07 4.28 -14.89
CA SER A 28 9.23 5.18 -14.81
C SER A 28 10.17 4.88 -13.65
N LYS A 29 9.68 4.18 -12.61
CA LYS A 29 10.44 3.79 -11.41
C LYS A 29 11.00 2.37 -11.48
N SER A 30 10.58 1.56 -12.45
CA SER A 30 11.00 0.17 -12.58
C SER A 30 12.20 0.05 -13.53
N GLN A 31 13.30 -0.51 -13.05
CA GLN A 31 14.28 -1.12 -13.97
C GLN A 31 13.64 -2.36 -14.63
N ALA A 32 14.15 -2.76 -15.80
CA ALA A 32 13.60 -3.87 -16.58
C ALA A 32 13.47 -5.14 -15.71
N ARG A 33 12.22 -5.51 -15.37
CA ARG A 33 11.93 -6.70 -14.56
C ARG A 33 11.50 -7.86 -15.46
N ALA A 34 11.69 -9.07 -14.92
CA ALA A 34 11.15 -10.30 -15.45
C ALA A 34 9.62 -10.20 -15.66
N LYS A 35 9.09 -11.08 -16.52
CA LYS A 35 7.64 -11.15 -16.80
C LYS A 35 6.86 -11.27 -15.49
N PRO A 36 5.85 -10.42 -15.24
CA PRO A 36 5.08 -10.46 -14.01
C PRO A 36 4.29 -11.77 -13.89
N THR A 37 4.10 -12.24 -12.66
CA THR A 37 3.22 -13.38 -12.38
C THR A 37 1.75 -12.97 -12.47
N LEU A 38 0.86 -13.94 -12.68
CA LEU A 38 -0.59 -13.69 -12.68
C LEU A 38 -1.08 -13.06 -11.37
N VAL A 39 -0.49 -13.46 -10.24
CA VAL A 39 -0.81 -12.89 -8.92
C VAL A 39 -0.44 -11.41 -8.88
N ALA A 40 0.77 -11.04 -9.31
CA ALA A 40 1.20 -9.65 -9.34
C ALA A 40 0.32 -8.78 -10.25
N VAL A 41 -0.14 -9.33 -11.38
CA VAL A 41 -1.09 -8.65 -12.28
C VAL A 41 -2.43 -8.40 -11.56
N GLN A 42 -2.93 -9.38 -10.81
CA GLN A 42 -4.19 -9.23 -10.08
C GLN A 42 -4.08 -8.22 -8.93
N GLU A 43 -2.99 -8.24 -8.17
CA GLU A 43 -2.71 -7.26 -7.10
C GLU A 43 -2.60 -5.84 -7.65
N ALA A 44 -1.96 -5.67 -8.81
CA ALA A 44 -1.80 -4.35 -9.43
C ALA A 44 -3.15 -3.66 -9.72
N ARG A 45 -4.20 -4.42 -10.04
CA ARG A 45 -5.56 -3.89 -10.26
C ARG A 45 -6.18 -3.34 -8.98
N VAL A 46 -5.93 -3.99 -7.85
CA VAL A 46 -6.43 -3.55 -6.54
C VAL A 46 -5.64 -2.33 -6.05
N HIS A 47 -4.33 -2.33 -6.26
CA HIS A 47 -3.43 -1.27 -5.82
C HIS A 47 -3.65 0.10 -6.49
N ILE A 48 -4.48 0.19 -7.52
CA ILE A 48 -4.89 1.48 -8.11
C ILE A 48 -5.89 2.19 -7.20
N PHE A 49 -6.74 1.42 -6.52
CA PHE A 49 -7.75 1.94 -5.60
C PHE A 49 -7.28 1.94 -4.14
N ASN A 50 -6.38 1.01 -3.81
CA ASN A 50 -5.80 0.88 -2.48
C ASN A 50 -4.28 0.98 -2.61
N PRO A 51 -3.73 2.20 -2.67
CA PRO A 51 -2.28 2.38 -2.77
C PRO A 51 -1.57 1.63 -1.64
N PRO A 52 -0.57 0.79 -1.94
CA PRO A 52 0.13 0.04 -0.92
C PRO A 52 0.90 1.02 -0.03
N GLN A 53 0.72 0.90 1.29
CA GLN A 53 1.45 1.72 2.27
C GLN A 53 2.85 1.15 2.55
N PHE A 54 2.95 -0.17 2.55
CA PHE A 54 4.23 -0.87 2.59
C PHE A 54 4.80 -0.96 1.18
N SER A 55 6.12 -0.87 1.03
CA SER A 55 6.85 -0.83 -0.25
C SER A 55 6.70 0.45 -1.11
N ALA A 56 5.93 1.46 -0.66
CA ALA A 56 5.99 2.80 -1.25
C ALA A 56 7.30 3.50 -0.86
N SER A 57 7.75 4.48 -1.66
CA SER A 57 8.83 5.35 -1.20
C SER A 57 8.34 6.21 -0.03
N LEU A 58 9.28 6.70 0.79
CA LEU A 58 8.94 7.61 1.89
C LEU A 58 8.16 8.83 1.37
N CYS A 59 8.62 9.46 0.27
CA CYS A 59 7.92 10.61 -0.31
C CYS A 59 6.48 10.28 -0.72
N GLU A 60 6.26 9.14 -1.38
CA GLU A 60 4.90 8.73 -1.78
C GLU A 60 4.01 8.48 -0.56
N LEU A 61 4.54 7.84 0.48
CA LEU A 61 3.81 7.62 1.72
C LEU A 61 3.43 8.96 2.38
N MET A 62 4.38 9.89 2.46
CA MET A 62 4.16 11.22 3.02
C MET A 62 3.14 12.03 2.20
N GLU A 63 3.19 11.97 0.87
CA GLU A 63 2.19 12.59 -0.02
C GLU A 63 0.79 12.00 0.21
N MET A 64 0.68 10.67 0.29
CA MET A 64 -0.60 9.98 0.50
C MET A 64 -1.22 10.31 1.87
N GLN A 65 -0.40 10.43 2.92
CA GLN A 65 -0.93 10.72 4.25
C GLN A 65 -1.29 12.20 4.44
N ALA A 66 -0.68 13.12 3.67
CA ALA A 66 -0.82 14.56 3.88
C ALA A 66 -2.28 15.05 3.80
N GLU A 67 -3.15 14.35 3.07
CA GLU A 67 -4.58 14.67 3.02
C GLU A 67 -5.27 14.49 4.39
N ARG A 68 -4.86 13.47 5.15
CA ARG A 68 -5.49 13.10 6.43
C ARG A 68 -4.69 13.54 7.66
N TYR A 69 -3.36 13.57 7.54
CA TYR A 69 -2.43 13.84 8.62
C TYR A 69 -1.34 14.85 8.19
N PRO A 70 -1.72 16.07 7.74
CA PRO A 70 -0.79 17.06 7.19
C PRO A 70 0.30 17.52 8.17
N GLN A 71 0.04 17.41 9.47
CA GLN A 71 0.95 17.84 10.53
C GLN A 71 2.06 16.83 10.85
N LEU A 72 1.88 15.56 10.47
CA LEU A 72 2.83 14.50 10.82
C LEU A 72 4.08 14.61 9.96
N GLN A 73 5.23 14.66 10.64
CA GLN A 73 6.56 14.66 10.01
C GLN A 73 7.11 13.24 9.78
N LEU A 74 6.41 12.23 10.31
CA LEU A 74 6.73 10.81 10.18
C LEU A 74 5.53 10.06 9.55
N PRO A 75 5.76 8.89 8.94
CA PRO A 75 4.69 8.00 8.52
C PRO A 75 3.69 7.72 9.65
N TRP A 76 2.41 7.99 9.43
CA TRP A 76 1.37 7.76 10.44
C TRP A 76 1.34 6.29 10.90
N ILE A 77 1.56 5.37 9.94
CA ILE A 77 1.61 3.93 10.20
C ILE A 77 2.78 3.57 11.14
N GLU A 78 3.92 4.25 11.03
CA GLU A 78 5.08 3.99 11.88
C GLU A 78 4.80 4.41 13.32
N THR A 79 4.27 5.63 13.52
CA THR A 79 3.91 6.11 14.87
C THR A 79 2.84 5.23 15.51
N THR A 80 1.82 4.82 14.74
CA THR A 80 0.77 3.94 15.25
C THR A 80 1.30 2.55 15.63
N LEU A 81 2.18 1.95 14.82
CA LEU A 81 2.77 0.65 15.14
C LEU A 81 3.65 0.72 16.39
N ILE A 82 4.40 1.82 16.56
CA ILE A 82 5.19 2.06 17.78
C ILE A 82 4.30 2.17 19.01
N ASP A 83 3.20 2.91 18.93
CA ASP A 83 2.24 3.04 20.04
C ASP A 83 1.64 1.68 20.42
N LEU A 84 1.25 0.87 19.43
CA LEU A 84 0.72 -0.48 19.65
C LEU A 84 1.74 -1.40 20.33
N LEU A 85 3.03 -1.28 20.01
CA LEU A 85 4.08 -2.01 20.73
C LEU A 85 4.15 -1.58 22.20
N TYR A 86 4.06 -0.27 22.47
CA TYR A 86 4.05 0.20 23.85
C TYR A 86 2.85 -0.32 24.63
N GLU A 87 1.66 -0.30 24.04
CA GLU A 87 0.41 -0.80 24.62
C GLU A 87 0.44 -2.32 24.85
N SER A 88 1.06 -3.09 23.95
CA SER A 88 1.14 -4.55 24.07
C SER A 88 2.15 -5.02 25.13
N GLY A 89 2.86 -4.11 25.80
CA GLY A 89 3.91 -4.46 26.75
C GLY A 89 5.20 -4.95 26.07
N ALA A 90 5.40 -4.62 24.79
CA ALA A 90 6.55 -5.03 23.99
C ALA A 90 7.90 -4.73 24.68
N ARG A 91 7.97 -3.66 25.48
CA ARG A 91 9.17 -3.30 26.28
C ARG A 91 9.68 -4.41 27.20
N ARG A 92 8.83 -5.34 27.61
CA ARG A 92 9.20 -6.49 28.48
C ARG A 92 9.40 -7.79 27.69
N THR A 93 9.23 -7.74 26.37
CA THR A 93 9.37 -8.92 25.52
C THR A 93 10.84 -9.12 25.19
N GLU A 94 11.40 -10.24 25.65
CA GLU A 94 12.77 -10.64 25.29
C GLU A 94 12.83 -10.89 23.78
N GLY A 95 13.85 -10.33 23.12
CA GLY A 95 14.01 -10.50 21.67
C GLY A 95 12.95 -9.82 20.80
N LEU A 96 12.30 -8.74 21.28
CA LEU A 96 11.20 -8.05 20.59
C LEU A 96 11.35 -7.85 19.07
N PHE A 97 12.57 -7.62 18.59
CA PHE A 97 12.88 -7.39 17.17
C PHE A 97 13.94 -8.37 16.62
N ARG A 98 14.22 -9.47 17.33
CA ARG A 98 15.22 -10.47 16.95
C ARG A 98 14.62 -11.70 16.30
#